data_AF-A0A843J175-F1
#
_entry.id   AF-A0A843J175-F1
#
_cell.length_a   1.000
_cell.length_b   1.000
_cell.length_c   1.000
_cell.angle_alpha   90.00
_cell.angle_beta   90.00
_cell.angle_gamma   90.00
#
_symmetry.space_group_name_H-M   'P 1'
#
loop_
_entity.id
_entity.type
_entity.pdbx_description
1 polymer ?
#
loop_
_entity_poly.entity_id
_entity_poly.type
_entity_poly.pdbx_seq_one_letter_code
_entity_poly.pdbx_strand_id
1 'polypeptide(L)' 'MLIKDVMTPNPVTVAFDAQVRDVARLLKKYRIGGLPVMDGERIIGIVTETDVLSLLDTSESSDDICLPLPLDAI' A
#
# COMPACT_ATOMS: atom_id res chain seq x y z
N MET A 1 17.86 24.55 1.49
CA MET A 1 16.87 23.51 1.15
C MET A 1 16.76 22.58 2.33
N LEU A 2 15.58 22.55 2.95
CA LEU A 2 15.26 21.78 4.14
C LEU A 2 14.34 20.62 3.73
N ILE A 3 14.27 19.54 4.53
CA ILE A 3 13.41 18.38 4.24
C ILE A 3 11.95 18.80 4.05
N LYS A 4 11.47 19.75 4.88
CA LYS A 4 10.12 20.31 4.81
C LYS A 4 9.82 20.99 3.47
N ASP A 5 10.84 21.39 2.71
CA ASP A 5 10.70 22.05 1.41
C ASP A 5 10.46 21.03 0.27
N VAL A 6 10.62 19.72 0.54
CA VAL A 6 10.57 18.65 -0.46
C VAL A 6 9.53 17.58 -0.12
N MET A 7 9.24 17.37 1.17
CA MET A 7 8.28 16.36 1.60
C MET A 7 6.84 16.69 1.15
N THR A 8 6.01 15.65 1.00
CA THR A 8 4.56 15.85 0.86
C THR A 8 3.94 16.07 2.24
N PRO A 9 3.34 17.24 2.52
CA PRO A 9 2.65 17.48 3.79
C PRO A 9 1.33 16.70 3.85
N ASN A 10 0.94 16.27 5.04
CA ASN A 10 -0.31 15.53 5.29
C ASN A 10 -0.46 14.30 4.38
N PRO A 11 0.44 13.30 4.49
CA PRO A 11 0.37 12.11 3.65
C PRO A 11 -0.93 11.36 3.89
N VAL A 12 -1.34 10.57 2.89
CA VAL A 12 -2.40 9.56 3.09
C VAL A 12 -1.92 8.58 4.13
N THR A 13 -2.79 8.24 5.09
CA THR A 13 -2.50 7.30 6.18
C THR A 13 -3.58 6.23 6.24
N VAL A 14 -3.32 5.18 7.03
CA VAL A 14 -4.31 4.14 7.32
C VAL A 14 -4.30 3.81 8.82
N ALA A 15 -5.44 3.41 9.37
CA ALA A 15 -5.53 2.93 10.75
C ALA A 15 -4.87 1.54 10.90
N PHE A 16 -4.33 1.25 12.08
CA PHE A 16 -3.64 -0.01 12.38
C PHE A 16 -4.51 -1.26 12.28
N ASP A 17 -5.83 -1.10 12.37
CA ASP A 17 -6.84 -2.16 12.30
C ASP A 17 -7.48 -2.27 10.91
N ALA A 18 -7.01 -1.49 9.93
CA ALA A 18 -7.54 -1.53 8.58
C ALA A 18 -7.21 -2.84 7.86
N GLN A 19 -8.11 -3.27 6.97
CA GLN A 19 -7.91 -4.47 6.19
C GLN A 19 -6.90 -4.23 5.06
N VAL A 20 -6.15 -5.27 4.68
CA VAL A 20 -5.19 -5.24 3.55
C VAL A 20 -5.83 -4.73 2.26
N ARG A 21 -7.11 -5.06 2.01
CA ARG A 21 -7.86 -4.58 0.84
C ARG A 21 -7.96 -3.04 0.79
N ASP A 22 -8.08 -2.41 1.96
CA ASP A 22 -8.19 -0.96 2.06
C ASP A 22 -6.84 -0.30 1.80
N VAL A 23 -5.76 -0.90 2.32
CA VAL A 23 -4.38 -0.50 2.03
C VAL A 23 -4.12 -0.56 0.52
N ALA A 24 -4.38 -1.70 -0.12
CA ALA A 24 -4.20 -1.87 -1.57
C ALA A 24 -5.01 -0.85 -2.39
N ARG A 25 -6.26 -0.58 -1.97
CA ARG A 25 -7.11 0.43 -2.59
C ARG A 25 -6.53 1.84 -2.46
N LEU A 26 -5.99 2.21 -1.29
CA LEU A 26 -5.38 3.52 -1.06
C LEU A 26 -4.11 3.69 -1.89
N LEU A 27 -3.21 2.70 -1.87
CA LEU A 27 -1.98 2.69 -2.66
C LEU A 27 -2.29 2.90 -4.16
N LYS A 28 -3.22 2.12 -4.72
CA LYS A 28 -3.68 2.25 -6.11
C LYS A 28 -4.35 3.60 -6.39
N LYS A 29 -5.27 4.04 -5.53
CA LYS A 29 -6.05 5.28 -5.73
C LYS A 29 -5.16 6.51 -5.75
N TYR A 30 -4.20 6.59 -4.84
CA TYR A 30 -3.32 7.76 -4.69
C TYR A 30 -2.01 7.62 -5.46
N ARG A 31 -1.76 6.47 -6.09
CA ARG A 31 -0.53 6.16 -6.84
C ARG A 31 0.73 6.36 -5.99
N ILE A 32 0.71 5.79 -4.78
CA ILE A 32 1.81 5.85 -3.80
C ILE A 32 2.29 4.44 -3.47
N GLY A 33 3.60 4.27 -3.32
CA GLY A 33 4.21 2.95 -3.02
C GLY A 33 4.13 2.55 -1.55
N GLY A 34 3.71 3.45 -0.66
CA GLY A 34 3.57 3.18 0.76
C GLY A 34 2.91 4.32 1.51
N LEU A 35 2.41 4.02 2.70
CA LEU A 35 1.71 4.98 3.56
C LEU A 35 1.94 4.67 5.05
N PRO A 36 1.97 5.69 5.92
CA PRO A 36 2.10 5.50 7.36
C PRO A 36 0.87 4.82 7.97
N VAL A 37 1.13 3.94 8.94
CA VAL A 37 0.10 3.27 9.75
C VAL A 37 -0.05 4.01 11.09
N MET A 38 -1.29 4.36 11.42
CA MET A 38 -1.64 5.22 12.56
C MET A 38 -2.42 4.45 13.63
N ASP A 39 -2.11 4.73 14.89
CA ASP A 39 -2.94 4.43 16.06
C ASP A 39 -3.35 5.77 16.71
N GLY A 40 -4.56 6.24 16.39
CA GLY A 40 -4.98 7.61 16.68
C GLY A 40 -4.06 8.63 16.00
N GLU A 41 -3.43 9.49 16.81
CA GLU A 41 -2.49 10.51 16.33
C GLU A 41 -1.03 10.02 16.25
N ARG A 42 -0.76 8.77 16.62
CA ARG A 42 0.62 8.23 16.61
C ARG A 42 0.88 7.40 15.37
N ILE A 43 2.04 7.64 14.75
CA ILE A 43 2.59 6.75 13.72
C ILE A 43 3.19 5.53 14.43
N ILE A 44 2.72 4.34 14.07
CA ILE A 44 3.21 3.07 14.63
C ILE A 44 3.99 2.23 13.61
N GLY A 45 3.94 2.59 12.33
CA GLY A 45 4.63 1.85 11.28
C GLY A 45 4.40 2.40 9.88
N ILE A 46 4.83 1.63 8.90
CA ILE A 46 4.64 1.88 7.47
C ILE A 46 4.21 0.59 6.79
N VAL A 47 3.37 0.71 5.78
CA VAL A 47 3.01 -0.39 4.89
C VAL A 47 3.25 0.03 3.45
N THR A 48 3.79 -0.87 2.64
CA THR A 48 4.17 -0.64 1.24
C THR A 48 3.44 -1.59 0.30
N GLU A 49 3.48 -1.30 -0.99
CA GLU A 49 2.99 -2.22 -2.03
C GLU A 49 3.69 -3.59 -1.95
N THR A 50 4.99 -3.62 -1.62
CA THR A 50 5.75 -4.86 -1.44
C THR A 50 5.20 -5.72 -0.29
N ASP A 51 4.78 -5.10 0.81
CA ASP A 51 4.16 -5.82 1.94
C ASP A 51 2.80 -6.42 1.55
N VAL A 52 2.05 -5.76 0.65
CA VAL A 52 0.79 -6.30 0.13
C VAL A 52 1.06 -7.46 -0.83
N LEU A 53 2.05 -7.33 -1.70
CA LEU A 53 2.42 -8.35 -2.67
C LEU A 53 2.98 -9.61 -2.00
N SER A 54 3.74 -9.47 -0.91
CA SER A 54 4.31 -10.62 -0.20
C SER A 54 3.24 -11.53 0.43
N LEU A 55 2.04 -11.00 0.72
CA LEU A 55 0.90 -11.80 1.17
C LEU A 55 0.35 -12.74 0.09
N LEU A 56 0.63 -12.45 -1.18
CA LEU A 56 0.26 -13.30 -2.31
C LEU A 56 1.30 -14.40 -2.57
N ASP A 57 2.52 -14.23 -2.07
CA ASP A 57 3.67 -15.13 -2.30
C ASP A 57 3.69 -16.32 -1.33
N THR A 58 2.53 -16.90 -1.05
CA THR A 58 2.45 -18.10 -0.21
C THR A 58 2.98 -19.29 -1.01
N SER A 59 4.25 -19.63 -0.78
CA SER A 59 4.87 -20.86 -1.27
C SER A 59 4.19 -22.07 -0.65
N GLU A 60 3.13 -22.56 -1.29
CA GLU A 60 2.74 -23.97 -1.47
C GLU A 60 1.67 -23.97 -2.58
N SER A 61 2.12 -24.17 -3.82
CA SER A 61 1.38 -24.57 -5.03
C SER A 61 -0.10 -24.18 -5.15
N SER A 62 -0.41 -23.27 -6.08
CA SER A 62 -1.47 -23.46 -7.08
C SER A 62 -1.24 -22.54 -8.26
N ASP A 63 -1.23 -23.14 -9.45
CA ASP A 63 -1.51 -22.48 -10.72
C ASP A 63 -2.72 -21.52 -10.58
N ASP A 64 -2.77 -20.44 -11.37
CA ASP A 64 -3.92 -19.53 -11.54
C ASP A 64 -3.86 -18.11 -10.91
N ILE A 65 -2.69 -17.46 -10.81
CA ILE A 65 -2.66 -15.99 -10.80
C ILE A 65 -2.28 -15.50 -12.20
N CYS A 66 -3.25 -15.52 -13.12
CA CYS A 66 -3.12 -14.81 -14.39
C CYS A 66 -3.19 -13.31 -14.11
N LEU A 67 -2.15 -12.57 -14.52
CA LEU A 67 -2.23 -11.11 -14.60
C LEU A 67 -3.35 -10.74 -15.58
N PRO A 68 -4.16 -9.69 -15.28
CA PRO A 68 -5.07 -9.14 -16.28
C PRO A 68 -4.25 -8.76 -17.52
N LEU A 69 -4.80 -8.99 -18.71
CA LEU A 69 -4.09 -8.61 -19.91
C LEU A 69 -3.88 -7.09 -19.88
N PRO A 70 -2.76 -6.57 -20.41
CA PRO A 70 -2.48 -5.12 -20.40
C PRO A 70 -3.61 -4.25 -20.99
N LEU A 71 -4.49 -4.87 -21.79
CA LEU A 71 -5.64 -4.25 -22.45
C LEU A 71 -6.92 -4.22 -21.57
N ASP A 72 -6.98 -4.97 -20.47
CA ASP A 72 -8.16 -5.04 -19.58
C ASP A 72 -8.18 -3.93 -18.52
N ALA A 73 -7.05 -3.21 -18.36
CA ALA A 73 -6.85 -2.18 -17.34
C ALA A 73 -7.05 -0.74 -17.87
N ILE A 74 -7.50 -0.59 -19.12
CA ILE A 74 -7.75 0.70 -19.80
C ILE A 74 -9.26 0.98 -19.83
#